data_AF-A0A9R0WPH6-F1
#
_entry.id   AF-A0A9R0WPH6-F1
#
_cell.length_a   1.000
_cell.length_b   1.000
_cell.length_c   1.000
_cell.angle_alpha   90.00
_cell.angle_beta   90.00
_cell.angle_gamma   90.00
#
_symmetry.space_group_name_H-M   'P 1'
#
loop_
_entity.id
_entity.type
_entity.pdbx_description
1 polymer ?
#
loop_
_entity_poly.entity_id
_entity_poly.type
_entity_poly.pdbx_seq_one_letter_code
_entity_poly.pdbx_strand_id
1 'polypeptide(L)'
;MFEPTGTVCGSFDQKLATLRSIGDCVSEYELSVLLKKIPVPVCYVWCDPSPWMHITQGISMTSNVNKMVKAGFEVKLLMADWFARMDPQITMKVGSDLSNIQTIGRYNIEVWKAIGMNLGGVEVVQLSDKISCKTDEYWSLAMDIARKSDLSRIKSWLRVYASKDPSMRCQGSIDPYMSREFSAAEIANPCLQSAGILLQKEEVCSKIEDAFCPLKNAKCNPCLEYIKYIILPWFGKFEVLQTVENSGIKTFMCMEELAADYESGALHPIDVKQALVKAINMMLQPVRDHFSSNDEAKELKEAMQCLSTNKI
;
A
#
# COMPACT_ATOMS: atom_id res chain seq x y z
N MET A 1 -21.20 -11.66 -30.37
CA MET A 1 -21.72 -12.04 -29.04
C MET A 1 -20.53 -12.48 -28.22
N PHE A 2 -20.01 -11.59 -27.37
CA PHE A 2 -19.00 -11.94 -26.38
C PHE A 2 -19.75 -12.46 -25.15
N GLU A 3 -19.45 -13.69 -24.73
CA GLU A 3 -19.97 -14.23 -23.47
C GLU A 3 -19.38 -13.42 -22.30
N PRO A 4 -20.18 -13.10 -21.27
CA PRO A 4 -19.64 -12.50 -20.06
C PRO A 4 -18.78 -13.54 -19.35
N THR A 5 -17.51 -13.23 -19.15
CA THR A 5 -16.61 -14.01 -18.32
C THR A 5 -17.23 -14.13 -16.93
N GLY A 6 -17.73 -15.32 -16.59
CA GLY A 6 -18.39 -15.58 -15.32
C GLY A 6 -17.50 -15.19 -14.15
N THR A 7 -18.05 -14.38 -13.24
CA THR A 7 -17.42 -14.06 -11.96
C THR A 7 -17.18 -15.36 -11.21
N VAL A 8 -15.91 -15.76 -11.06
CA VAL A 8 -15.55 -16.92 -10.24
C VAL A 8 -15.90 -16.57 -8.78
N CYS A 9 -17.01 -17.10 -8.28
CA CYS A 9 -17.39 -16.92 -6.89
C CYS A 9 -16.48 -17.80 -6.02
N GLY A 10 -15.45 -17.21 -5.43
CA GLY A 10 -14.59 -17.90 -4.47
C GLY A 10 -15.40 -18.35 -3.24
N SER A 11 -15.02 -19.49 -2.67
CA SER A 11 -15.69 -20.03 -1.47
C SER A 11 -15.48 -19.11 -0.26
N PHE A 12 -16.33 -19.26 0.76
CA PHE A 12 -16.18 -18.54 2.03
C PHE A 12 -14.77 -18.70 2.62
N ASP A 13 -14.27 -19.94 2.69
CA ASP A 13 -12.95 -20.24 3.25
C ASP A 13 -11.82 -19.62 2.42
N GLN A 14 -11.95 -19.63 1.09
CA GLN A 14 -10.98 -19.01 0.18
C GLN A 14 -10.94 -17.49 0.36
N LYS A 15 -12.10 -16.84 0.49
CA LYS A 15 -12.21 -15.39 0.72
C LYS A 15 -11.63 -14.99 2.07
N LEU A 16 -11.96 -15.74 3.13
CA LEU A 16 -11.45 -15.49 4.47
C LEU A 16 -9.93 -15.68 4.55
N ALA A 17 -9.40 -16.78 3.99
CA ALA A 17 -7.96 -17.03 3.94
C ALA A 17 -7.22 -15.95 3.14
N THR A 18 -7.82 -15.47 2.05
CA THR A 18 -7.27 -14.39 1.23
C THR A 18 -7.09 -13.12 2.04
N LEU A 19 -8.14 -12.65 2.73
CA LEU A 19 -8.07 -11.42 3.52
C LEU A 19 -7.10 -11.53 4.70
N ARG A 20 -7.07 -12.67 5.40
CA ARG A 20 -6.09 -12.94 6.47
C ARG A 20 -4.64 -12.93 5.99
N SER A 21 -4.40 -13.20 4.70
CA SER A 21 -3.04 -13.16 4.13
C SER A 21 -2.56 -11.75 3.80
N ILE A 22 -3.45 -10.75 3.82
CA ILE A 22 -3.18 -9.39 3.35
C ILE A 22 -2.89 -8.43 4.52
N GLY A 23 -3.57 -8.59 5.66
CA GLY A 23 -3.36 -7.73 6.83
C GLY A 23 -4.20 -8.14 8.02
N ASP A 24 -4.11 -7.34 9.09
CA ASP A 24 -4.81 -7.58 10.34
C ASP A 24 -6.32 -7.33 10.21
N CYS A 25 -7.11 -8.07 10.99
CA CYS A 25 -8.56 -7.96 11.02
C CYS A 25 -9.02 -7.29 12.31
N VAL A 26 -9.84 -6.24 12.20
CA VAL A 26 -10.44 -5.54 13.36
C VAL A 26 -11.45 -6.42 14.09
N SER A 27 -12.27 -7.18 13.34
CA SER A 27 -13.31 -8.05 13.90
C SER A 27 -13.54 -9.27 13.01
N GLU A 28 -12.96 -10.40 13.41
CA GLU A 28 -13.12 -11.69 12.72
C GLU A 28 -14.59 -12.15 12.66
N TYR A 29 -15.37 -11.81 13.68
CA TYR A 29 -16.80 -12.12 13.74
C TYR A 29 -17.59 -11.36 12.67
N GLU A 30 -17.42 -10.03 12.60
CA GLU A 30 -18.12 -9.19 11.62
C GLU A 30 -17.72 -9.56 10.19
N LEU A 31 -16.43 -9.81 9.96
CA LEU A 31 -15.94 -10.28 8.66
C LEU A 31 -16.59 -11.60 8.26
N SER A 32 -16.66 -12.56 9.18
CA SER A 32 -17.29 -13.86 8.92
C SER A 32 -18.78 -13.73 8.61
N VAL A 33 -19.50 -12.85 9.31
CA VAL A 33 -20.92 -12.58 9.05
C VAL A 33 -21.09 -11.93 7.67
N LEU A 34 -20.24 -10.96 7.32
CA LEU A 34 -20.28 -10.27 6.04
C LEU A 34 -20.04 -11.22 4.87
N LEU A 35 -18.99 -12.04 4.92
CA LEU A 35 -18.64 -13.00 3.86
C LEU A 35 -19.70 -14.09 3.66
N LYS A 36 -20.51 -14.41 4.69
CA LYS A 36 -21.64 -15.33 4.56
C LYS A 36 -22.87 -14.69 3.93
N LYS A 37 -23.05 -13.38 4.15
CA LYS A 37 -24.24 -12.63 3.71
C LYS A 37 -24.09 -12.05 2.30
N ILE A 38 -22.88 -11.58 1.96
CA ILE A 38 -22.61 -10.88 0.71
C ILE A 38 -21.86 -11.81 -0.25
N PRO A 39 -22.48 -12.22 -1.37
CA PRO A 39 -21.89 -13.21 -2.28
C PRO A 39 -20.66 -12.66 -3.02
N VAL A 40 -20.67 -11.37 -3.38
CA VAL A 40 -19.55 -10.66 -4.02
C VAL A 40 -19.23 -9.43 -3.18
N PRO A 41 -18.39 -9.56 -2.13
CA PRO A 41 -18.03 -8.41 -1.29
C PRO A 41 -17.16 -7.42 -2.07
N VAL A 42 -17.34 -6.13 -1.79
CA VAL A 42 -16.52 -5.05 -2.35
C VAL A 42 -15.33 -4.78 -1.42
N CYS A 43 -14.13 -4.77 -1.98
CA CYS A 43 -12.90 -4.38 -1.30
C CYS A 43 -12.41 -3.04 -1.85
N TYR A 44 -12.39 -2.02 -1.01
CA TYR A 44 -11.75 -0.75 -1.32
C TYR A 44 -10.29 -0.80 -0.90
N VAL A 45 -9.40 -0.45 -1.83
CA VAL A 45 -7.97 -0.34 -1.59
C VAL A 45 -7.60 1.13 -1.75
N TRP A 46 -7.19 1.75 -0.65
CA TRP A 46 -6.76 3.14 -0.63
C TRP A 46 -5.38 3.28 -1.27
N CYS A 47 -5.25 4.20 -2.23
CA CYS A 47 -4.02 4.46 -2.96
C CYS A 47 -3.68 5.95 -2.93
N ASP A 48 -2.60 6.32 -2.24
CA ASP A 48 -2.04 7.66 -2.34
C ASP A 48 -1.17 7.77 -3.60
N PRO A 49 -1.54 8.60 -4.60
CA PRO A 49 -0.68 8.82 -5.76
C PRO A 49 0.67 9.37 -5.32
N SER A 50 1.74 8.70 -5.75
CA SER A 50 3.11 9.01 -5.34
C SER A 50 4.04 9.05 -6.56
N PRO A 51 4.80 10.14 -6.76
CA PRO A 51 5.76 10.23 -7.87
C PRO A 51 6.97 9.30 -7.68
N TRP A 52 7.18 8.76 -6.47
CA TRP A 52 8.16 7.70 -6.20
C TRP A 52 7.44 6.51 -5.59
N MET A 53 6.83 5.71 -6.45
CA MET A 53 6.11 4.54 -5.96
C MET A 53 7.09 3.53 -5.33
N HIS A 54 6.96 3.35 -4.02
CA HIS A 54 7.77 2.37 -3.30
C HIS A 54 7.35 0.94 -3.64
N ILE A 55 8.21 -0.04 -3.36
CA ILE A 55 7.94 -1.47 -3.60
C ILE A 55 6.63 -1.92 -2.97
N THR A 56 6.28 -1.43 -1.79
CA THR A 56 5.02 -1.75 -1.11
C THR A 56 3.80 -1.22 -1.86
N GLN A 57 3.88 0.01 -2.37
CA GLN A 57 2.82 0.64 -3.16
C GLN A 57 2.70 0.02 -4.56
N GLY A 58 3.80 -0.46 -5.14
CA GLY A 58 3.79 -1.13 -6.45
C GLY A 58 3.50 -2.63 -6.34
N ILE A 59 4.50 -3.39 -5.90
CA ILE A 59 4.53 -4.85 -5.92
C ILE A 59 3.56 -5.44 -4.89
N SER A 60 3.65 -5.04 -3.62
CA SER A 60 2.84 -5.66 -2.56
C SER A 60 1.35 -5.37 -2.79
N MET A 61 1.02 -4.14 -3.17
CA MET A 61 -0.34 -3.76 -3.56
C MET A 61 -0.83 -4.59 -4.74
N THR A 62 -0.03 -4.74 -5.81
CA THR A 62 -0.38 -5.58 -6.97
C THR A 62 -0.66 -7.02 -6.57
N SER A 63 0.20 -7.62 -5.75
CA SER A 63 0.02 -8.99 -5.25
C SER A 63 -1.29 -9.14 -4.47
N ASN A 64 -1.57 -8.21 -3.55
CA ASN A 64 -2.75 -8.24 -2.70
C ASN A 64 -4.05 -8.01 -3.50
N VAL A 65 -4.06 -7.03 -4.41
CA VAL A 65 -5.19 -6.78 -5.32
C VAL A 65 -5.48 -8.01 -6.17
N ASN A 66 -4.45 -8.62 -6.78
CA ASN A 66 -4.63 -9.81 -7.59
C ASN A 66 -5.19 -11.00 -6.79
N LYS A 67 -4.77 -11.19 -5.53
CA LYS A 67 -5.35 -12.20 -4.64
C LYS A 67 -6.83 -11.93 -4.39
N MET A 68 -7.21 -10.68 -4.11
CA MET A 68 -8.62 -10.30 -3.91
C MET A 68 -9.46 -10.58 -5.17
N VAL A 69 -9.03 -10.10 -6.33
CA VAL A 69 -9.74 -10.34 -7.60
C VAL A 69 -9.89 -11.85 -7.86
N LYS A 70 -8.82 -12.63 -7.66
CA LYS A 70 -8.85 -14.10 -7.84
C LYS A 70 -9.77 -14.83 -6.86
N ALA A 71 -9.96 -14.29 -5.65
CA ALA A 71 -10.87 -14.84 -4.66
C ALA A 71 -12.35 -14.44 -4.88
N GLY A 72 -12.64 -13.66 -5.93
CA GLY A 72 -14.00 -13.27 -6.30
C GLY A 72 -14.53 -12.06 -5.52
N PHE A 73 -13.63 -11.16 -5.12
CA PHE A 73 -14.01 -9.82 -4.61
C PHE A 73 -14.17 -8.85 -5.79
N GLU A 74 -15.13 -7.93 -5.66
CA GLU A 74 -15.12 -6.70 -6.47
C GLU A 74 -14.10 -5.76 -5.85
N VAL A 75 -13.10 -5.31 -6.60
CA VAL A 75 -12.02 -4.48 -6.04
C VAL A 75 -12.10 -3.07 -6.62
N LYS A 76 -12.04 -2.06 -5.74
CA LYS A 76 -12.02 -0.64 -6.11
C LYS A 76 -10.73 0.00 -5.60
N LEU A 77 -9.89 0.47 -6.52
CA LEU A 77 -8.71 1.25 -6.18
C LEU A 77 -9.12 2.72 -6.05
N LEU A 78 -9.18 3.21 -4.81
CA LEU A 78 -9.49 4.59 -4.50
C LEU A 78 -8.21 5.43 -4.63
N MET A 79 -8.04 6.09 -5.77
CA MET A 79 -6.94 7.03 -6.01
C MET A 79 -7.21 8.33 -5.25
N ALA A 80 -6.47 8.55 -4.17
CA ALA A 80 -6.63 9.67 -3.24
C ALA A 80 -5.98 10.98 -3.74
N ASP A 81 -6.22 11.33 -5.00
CA ASP A 81 -5.64 12.50 -5.68
C ASP A 81 -5.96 13.84 -4.97
N TRP A 82 -7.18 14.00 -4.46
CA TRP A 82 -7.57 15.18 -3.70
C TRP A 82 -6.77 15.35 -2.40
N PHE A 83 -6.42 14.24 -1.73
CA PHE A 83 -5.63 14.26 -0.50
C PHE A 83 -4.14 14.40 -0.78
N ALA A 84 -3.62 13.76 -1.83
CA ALA A 84 -2.25 13.94 -2.27
C ALA A 84 -1.96 15.40 -2.64
N ARG A 85 -2.97 16.13 -3.15
CA ARG A 85 -2.92 17.59 -3.37
C ARG A 85 -2.76 18.42 -2.09
N MET A 86 -3.03 17.85 -0.92
CA MET A 86 -2.87 18.51 0.38
C MET A 86 -1.61 18.06 1.13
N ASP A 87 -0.93 17.02 0.66
CA ASP A 87 0.26 16.48 1.31
C ASP A 87 1.49 17.34 1.00
N PRO A 88 2.13 17.98 2.00
CA PRO A 88 3.36 18.75 1.80
C PRO A 88 4.50 17.94 1.18
N GLN A 89 4.62 16.65 1.50
CA GLN A 89 5.70 15.80 0.97
C GLN A 89 5.56 15.56 -0.53
N ILE A 90 4.35 15.64 -1.06
CA ILE A 90 4.04 15.50 -2.49
C ILE A 90 4.07 16.88 -3.13
N THR A 91 3.24 17.79 -2.62
CA THR A 91 3.01 19.13 -3.18
C THR A 91 4.22 20.01 -3.17
N MET A 92 5.14 19.84 -2.21
CA MET A 92 6.43 20.48 -2.30
C MET A 92 7.03 20.12 -3.64
N LYS A 93 7.18 18.84 -4.02
CA LYS A 93 7.92 18.46 -5.22
C LYS A 93 7.23 18.72 -6.54
N VAL A 94 5.91 18.52 -6.63
CA VAL A 94 5.17 18.52 -7.91
C VAL A 94 4.16 19.66 -8.04
N GLY A 95 4.11 20.55 -7.05
CA GLY A 95 3.08 21.59 -6.94
C GLY A 95 1.76 21.06 -6.38
N SER A 96 0.80 21.96 -6.17
CA SER A 96 -0.55 21.64 -5.65
C SER A 96 -1.62 21.59 -6.74
N ASP A 97 -1.22 21.60 -8.01
CA ASP A 97 -2.16 21.52 -9.13
C ASP A 97 -2.72 20.09 -9.22
N LEU A 98 -4.06 19.97 -9.18
CA LEU A 98 -4.72 18.67 -9.23
C LEU A 98 -4.37 17.90 -10.51
N SER A 99 -4.17 18.58 -11.63
CA SER A 99 -3.74 17.97 -12.89
C SER A 99 -2.37 17.29 -12.78
N ASN A 100 -1.43 17.85 -12.01
CA ASN A 100 -0.13 17.24 -11.77
C ASN A 100 -0.28 15.99 -10.90
N ILE A 101 -1.12 16.05 -9.87
CA ILE A 101 -1.42 14.89 -9.01
C ILE A 101 -2.12 13.77 -9.78
N GLN A 102 -3.06 14.10 -10.66
CA GLN A 102 -3.71 13.13 -11.52
C GLN A 102 -2.74 12.53 -12.55
N THR A 103 -1.75 13.30 -13.00
CA THR A 103 -0.66 12.78 -13.85
C THR A 103 0.17 11.74 -13.09
N ILE A 104 0.47 11.98 -11.81
CA ILE A 104 1.10 10.98 -10.93
C ILE A 104 0.21 9.74 -10.79
N GLY A 105 -1.10 9.93 -10.60
CA GLY A 105 -2.05 8.82 -10.53
C GLY A 105 -2.03 7.94 -11.79
N ARG A 106 -2.01 8.55 -12.99
CA ARG A 106 -1.87 7.81 -14.27
C ARG A 106 -0.53 7.10 -14.39
N TYR A 107 0.56 7.75 -13.98
CA TYR A 107 1.88 7.12 -13.91
C TYR A 107 1.86 5.87 -13.01
N ASN A 108 1.26 5.95 -11.82
CA ASN A 108 1.15 4.80 -10.89
C ASN A 108 0.34 3.65 -11.50
N ILE A 109 -0.74 3.95 -12.24
CA ILE A 109 -1.55 2.94 -12.94
C ILE A 109 -0.70 2.19 -13.99
N GLU A 110 0.11 2.90 -14.78
CA GLU A 110 0.98 2.25 -15.76
C GLU A 110 2.09 1.41 -15.09
N VAL A 111 2.58 1.82 -13.92
CA VAL A 111 3.49 0.96 -13.14
C VAL A 111 2.79 -0.30 -12.65
N TRP A 112 1.57 -0.21 -12.08
CA TRP A 112 0.82 -1.40 -11.65
C TRP A 112 0.51 -2.36 -12.80
N LYS A 113 0.13 -1.81 -13.96
CA LYS A 113 -0.07 -2.57 -15.20
C LYS A 113 1.20 -3.32 -15.59
N ALA A 114 2.35 -2.67 -15.56
CA ALA A 114 3.63 -3.28 -15.90
C ALA A 114 4.06 -4.37 -14.89
N ILE A 115 3.74 -4.20 -13.60
CA ILE A 115 3.97 -5.22 -12.56
C ILE A 115 3.06 -6.45 -12.80
N GLY A 116 1.92 -6.28 -13.48
CA GLY A 116 0.96 -7.35 -13.76
C GLY A 116 -0.27 -7.31 -12.86
N MET A 117 -0.69 -6.13 -12.40
CA MET A 117 -1.97 -5.96 -11.73
C MET A 117 -3.11 -6.24 -12.70
N ASN A 118 -4.09 -7.05 -12.28
CA ASN A 118 -5.27 -7.37 -13.06
C ASN A 118 -6.27 -6.19 -13.07
N LEU A 119 -5.91 -5.11 -13.76
CA LEU A 119 -6.73 -3.91 -13.88
C LEU A 119 -8.09 -4.18 -14.54
N GLY A 120 -8.24 -5.26 -15.32
CA GLY A 120 -9.53 -5.66 -15.89
C GLY A 120 -10.55 -6.16 -14.86
N GLY A 121 -10.09 -6.59 -13.68
CA GLY A 121 -10.94 -7.00 -12.55
C GLY A 121 -11.10 -5.93 -11.47
N VAL A 122 -10.71 -4.69 -11.75
CA VAL A 122 -10.63 -3.61 -10.76
C VAL A 122 -11.29 -2.33 -11.31
N GLU A 123 -12.10 -1.66 -10.48
CA GLU A 123 -12.57 -0.28 -10.76
C GLU A 123 -11.54 0.72 -10.19
N VAL A 124 -10.94 1.55 -11.03
CA VAL A 124 -10.10 2.67 -10.57
C VAL A 124 -10.97 3.89 -10.36
N VAL A 125 -11.02 4.38 -9.12
CA VAL A 125 -11.88 5.49 -8.71
C VAL A 125 -11.03 6.70 -8.34
N GLN A 126 -11.17 7.80 -9.08
CA GLN A 126 -10.60 9.09 -8.68
C GLN A 126 -11.43 9.69 -7.56
N LEU A 127 -10.80 9.98 -6.42
CA LEU A 127 -11.53 10.45 -5.25
C LEU A 127 -12.00 11.89 -5.40
N SER A 128 -11.22 12.74 -6.06
CA SER A 128 -11.61 14.11 -6.39
C SER A 128 -12.91 14.16 -7.20
N ASP A 129 -13.06 13.29 -8.20
CA ASP A 129 -14.27 13.17 -9.01
C ASP A 129 -15.47 12.73 -8.16
N LYS A 130 -15.28 11.72 -7.29
CA LYS A 130 -16.35 11.25 -6.39
C LYS A 130 -16.79 12.33 -5.39
N ILE A 131 -15.84 13.06 -4.81
CA ILE A 131 -16.13 14.19 -3.91
C ILE A 131 -16.92 15.25 -4.68
N SER A 132 -16.49 15.61 -5.89
CA SER A 132 -17.15 16.62 -6.72
C SER A 132 -18.58 16.22 -7.08
N CYS A 133 -18.81 14.96 -7.47
CA CYS A 133 -20.13 14.44 -7.80
C CYS A 133 -21.09 14.36 -6.60
N LYS A 134 -20.58 14.25 -5.37
CA LYS A 134 -21.38 14.12 -4.14
C LYS A 134 -20.98 15.17 -3.09
N THR A 135 -20.76 16.38 -3.54
CA THR A 135 -20.19 17.48 -2.74
C THR A 135 -20.96 17.68 -1.43
N ASP A 136 -22.28 17.82 -1.49
CA ASP A 136 -23.12 18.09 -0.31
C ASP A 136 -23.10 16.93 0.70
N GLU A 137 -23.13 15.68 0.22
CA GLU A 137 -23.07 14.48 1.07
C GLU A 137 -21.70 14.35 1.74
N TYR A 138 -20.62 14.54 0.98
CA TYR A 138 -19.24 14.43 1.48
C TYR A 138 -18.93 15.46 2.56
N TRP A 139 -19.19 16.75 2.30
CA TRP A 139 -18.84 17.81 3.26
C TRP A 139 -19.73 17.78 4.50
N SER A 140 -21.02 17.42 4.35
CA SER A 140 -21.89 17.20 5.50
C SER A 140 -21.36 16.08 6.40
N LEU A 141 -20.95 14.96 5.78
CA LEU A 141 -20.39 13.82 6.49
C LEU A 141 -19.06 14.15 7.18
N ALA A 142 -18.16 14.86 6.49
CA ALA A 142 -16.89 15.32 7.07
C ALA A 142 -17.11 16.20 8.30
N MET A 143 -18.07 17.13 8.23
CA MET A 143 -18.42 18.00 9.34
C MET A 143 -19.05 17.22 10.50
N ASP A 144 -19.92 16.24 10.21
CA ASP A 144 -20.50 15.39 11.25
C ASP A 144 -19.47 14.53 11.98
N ILE A 145 -18.47 14.01 11.26
CA ILE A 145 -17.34 13.29 11.86
C ILE A 145 -16.51 14.23 12.72
N ALA A 146 -16.19 15.42 12.22
CA ALA A 146 -15.41 16.41 12.94
C ALA A 146 -16.08 16.81 14.27
N ARG A 147 -17.41 17.04 14.28
CA ARG A 147 -18.17 17.35 15.50
C ARG A 147 -18.17 16.23 16.53
N LYS A 148 -18.03 14.97 16.09
CA LYS A 148 -18.00 13.78 16.96
C LYS A 148 -16.59 13.36 17.36
N SER A 149 -15.56 14.02 16.83
CA SER A 149 -14.17 13.66 17.06
C SER A 149 -13.57 14.49 18.19
N ASP A 150 -12.77 13.84 19.04
CA ASP A 150 -12.03 14.52 20.09
C ASP A 150 -10.67 15.03 19.57
N LEU A 151 -10.41 16.33 19.75
CA LEU A 151 -9.20 16.97 19.24
C LEU A 151 -7.93 16.42 19.92
N SER A 152 -8.01 16.04 21.20
CA SER A 152 -6.86 15.46 21.91
C SER A 152 -6.52 14.08 21.35
N ARG A 153 -7.53 13.28 20.98
CA ARG A 153 -7.40 11.99 20.31
C ARG A 153 -6.81 12.14 18.91
N ILE A 154 -7.27 13.12 18.11
CA ILE A 154 -6.70 13.41 16.79
C ILE A 154 -5.20 13.78 16.92
N LYS A 155 -4.86 14.68 17.85
CA LYS A 155 -3.47 15.08 18.09
C LYS A 155 -2.60 13.90 18.55
N SER A 156 -3.15 13.03 19.41
CA SER A 156 -2.46 11.81 19.86
C SER A 156 -2.18 10.88 18.68
N TRP A 157 -3.17 10.61 17.83
CA TRP A 157 -3.00 9.79 16.63
C TRP A 157 -1.98 10.39 15.66
N LEU A 158 -2.04 11.70 15.39
CA LEU A 158 -1.09 12.38 14.50
C LEU A 158 0.35 12.28 14.99
N ARG A 159 0.59 12.33 16.30
CA ARG A 159 1.93 12.13 16.90
C ARG A 159 2.44 10.72 16.63
N VAL A 160 1.59 9.70 16.81
CA VAL A 160 1.95 8.30 16.52
C VAL A 160 2.22 8.10 15.02
N TYR A 161 1.35 8.64 14.15
CA TYR A 161 1.51 8.53 12.70
C TYR A 161 2.81 9.18 12.22
N ALA A 162 3.11 10.40 12.67
CA ALA A 162 4.34 11.11 12.32
C ALA A 162 5.62 10.39 12.80
N SER A 163 5.57 9.68 13.93
CA SER A 163 6.72 8.92 14.44
C SER A 163 7.13 7.71 13.58
N LYS A 164 6.27 7.27 12.66
CA LYS A 164 6.52 6.11 11.78
C LYS A 164 7.27 6.46 10.48
N ASP A 165 7.48 7.74 10.16
CA ASP A 165 8.24 8.17 8.98
C ASP A 165 9.77 7.97 9.20
N PRO A 166 10.44 7.10 8.41
CA PRO A 166 11.88 6.86 8.54
C PRO A 166 12.75 8.07 8.26
N SER A 167 12.28 9.02 7.45
CA SER A 167 13.06 10.20 7.02
C SER A 167 13.26 11.25 8.13
N MET A 168 12.50 11.14 9.23
CA MET A 168 12.51 12.11 10.32
C MET A 168 13.16 11.59 11.61
N ARG A 169 13.74 10.38 11.60
CA ARG A 169 14.49 9.82 12.73
C ARG A 169 15.90 10.42 12.81
N CYS A 170 16.02 11.68 13.23
CA CYS A 170 17.31 12.28 13.52
C CYS A 170 17.47 12.65 15.00
N GLN A 171 18.43 11.97 15.62
CA GLN A 171 19.29 12.38 16.74
C GLN A 171 18.62 12.66 18.10
N GLY A 172 18.84 11.71 19.03
CA GLY A 172 18.31 11.74 20.38
C GLY A 172 18.64 13.05 21.11
N SER A 173 17.58 13.74 21.54
CA SER A 173 17.49 14.69 22.65
C SER A 173 16.06 15.24 22.64
N ILE A 174 15.19 14.75 23.53
CA ILE A 174 13.77 15.15 23.69
C ILE A 174 12.92 14.86 22.44
N ASP A 175 11.82 14.12 22.58
CA ASP A 175 10.86 13.91 21.51
C ASP A 175 10.37 15.29 20.98
N PRO A 176 10.77 15.74 19.78
CA PRO A 176 10.41 17.05 19.25
C PRO A 176 8.91 17.15 18.90
N TYR A 177 8.14 16.06 19.06
CA TYR A 177 6.74 15.94 18.68
C TYR A 177 5.75 16.11 19.84
N MET A 178 6.22 16.19 21.09
CA MET A 178 5.35 16.55 22.23
C MET A 178 4.86 18.00 22.13
N SER A 179 5.64 18.90 21.52
CA SER A 179 5.39 20.36 21.47
C SER A 179 5.04 20.93 20.09
N ARG A 180 4.97 20.13 19.02
CA ARG A 180 4.59 20.63 17.68
C ARG A 180 3.10 20.97 17.62
N GLU A 181 2.78 22.17 17.17
CA GLU A 181 1.40 22.52 16.78
C GLU A 181 1.08 21.97 15.38
N PHE A 182 -0.09 21.35 15.25
CA PHE A 182 -0.58 20.86 13.96
C PHE A 182 -1.38 21.96 13.26
N SER A 183 -1.21 22.07 11.95
CA SER A 183 -2.04 22.95 11.14
C SER A 183 -3.51 22.51 11.17
N ALA A 184 -4.43 23.44 10.91
CA ALA A 184 -5.85 23.11 10.82
C ALA A 184 -6.14 22.04 9.74
N ALA A 185 -5.37 22.04 8.65
CA ALA A 185 -5.47 21.03 7.60
C ALA A 185 -5.09 19.63 8.11
N GLU A 186 -3.98 19.50 8.84
CA GLU A 186 -3.55 18.22 9.43
C GLU A 186 -4.56 17.70 10.47
N ILE A 187 -5.15 18.61 11.26
CA ILE A 187 -6.19 18.26 12.23
C ILE A 187 -7.48 17.80 11.54
N ALA A 188 -7.86 18.45 10.43
CA ALA A 188 -9.08 18.10 9.68
C ALA A 188 -8.92 16.83 8.84
N ASN A 189 -7.68 16.49 8.42
CA ASN A 189 -7.40 15.43 7.46
C ASN A 189 -8.03 14.05 7.83
N PRO A 190 -7.96 13.56 9.09
CA PRO A 190 -8.60 12.29 9.45
C PRO A 190 -10.12 12.28 9.24
N CYS A 191 -10.78 13.41 9.52
CA CYS A 191 -12.23 13.55 9.31
C CYS A 191 -12.57 13.53 7.82
N LEU A 192 -11.77 14.20 7.00
CA LEU A 192 -11.93 14.23 5.55
C LEU A 192 -11.70 12.84 4.93
N GLN A 193 -10.63 12.14 5.31
CA GLN A 193 -10.35 10.78 4.84
C GLN A 193 -11.46 9.80 5.24
N SER A 194 -11.94 9.90 6.49
CA SER A 194 -13.06 9.08 6.97
C SER A 194 -14.33 9.32 6.16
N ALA A 195 -14.64 10.58 5.84
CA ALA A 195 -15.75 10.92 4.95
C ALA A 195 -15.55 10.36 3.54
N GLY A 196 -14.32 10.40 3.00
CA GLY A 196 -14.01 9.86 1.67
C GLY A 196 -14.25 8.36 1.56
N ILE A 197 -13.93 7.61 2.63
CA ILE A 197 -14.21 6.18 2.75
C ILE A 197 -15.71 5.94 2.89
N LEU A 198 -16.39 6.64 3.81
CA LEU A 198 -17.82 6.45 4.09
C LEU A 198 -18.73 6.88 2.92
N LEU A 199 -18.29 7.82 2.07
CA LEU A 199 -19.01 8.26 0.87
C LEU A 199 -19.23 7.14 -0.15
N GLN A 200 -18.41 6.08 -0.08
CA GLN A 200 -18.54 4.90 -0.94
C GLN A 200 -19.72 3.98 -0.54
N LYS A 201 -20.40 4.27 0.59
CA LYS A 201 -21.59 3.58 1.11
C LYS A 201 -21.39 2.08 1.38
N GLU A 202 -20.65 1.73 2.43
CA GLU A 202 -20.87 0.53 3.24
C GLU A 202 -20.46 0.80 4.70
N GLU A 203 -21.14 0.15 5.66
CA GLU A 203 -20.95 0.35 7.11
C GLU A 203 -19.52 0.02 7.55
N VAL A 204 -18.75 1.05 7.92
CA VAL A 204 -17.45 0.92 8.57
C VAL A 204 -17.67 0.78 10.08
N CYS A 205 -17.48 -0.42 10.62
CA CYS A 205 -17.36 -0.61 12.07
C CYS A 205 -15.97 -0.16 12.54
N SER A 206 -15.93 0.65 13.58
CA SER A 206 -14.70 1.23 14.13
C SER A 206 -14.10 0.36 15.23
N LYS A 207 -12.75 0.25 15.28
CA LYS A 207 -11.93 0.02 16.48
C LYS A 207 -10.44 0.30 16.21
N ILE A 208 -9.77 0.90 17.19
CA ILE A 208 -8.32 1.14 17.30
C ILE A 208 -7.81 0.21 18.41
N GLU A 209 -6.64 -0.43 18.23
CA GLU A 209 -5.55 -0.50 19.23
C GLU A 209 -4.33 -1.34 18.76
N ASP A 210 -3.17 -0.68 18.81
CA ASP A 210 -1.78 -1.11 19.05
C ASP A 210 -1.10 -2.32 18.38
N ALA A 211 0.08 -2.05 17.82
CA ALA A 211 1.17 -3.03 17.73
C ALA A 211 2.56 -2.36 17.92
N PHE A 212 3.30 -2.86 18.92
CA PHE A 212 4.68 -2.52 19.27
C PHE A 212 5.62 -3.70 18.90
N CYS A 213 6.88 -3.44 18.50
CA CYS A 213 7.86 -4.50 18.21
C CYS A 213 9.34 -4.08 18.51
N PRO A 214 10.07 -4.79 19.40
CA PRO A 214 11.49 -4.54 19.72
C PRO A 214 12.49 -5.59 19.14
N LEU A 215 13.80 -5.27 19.23
CA LEU A 215 14.96 -5.82 18.48
C LEU A 215 15.61 -7.14 18.99
N LYS A 216 16.40 -7.79 18.10
CA LYS A 216 17.15 -9.09 18.20
C LYS A 216 16.33 -10.36 18.01
N ASN A 217 15.45 -10.32 17.02
CA ASN A 217 14.45 -11.34 16.75
C ASN A 217 14.33 -11.46 15.21
N ALA A 218 14.06 -12.63 14.63
CA ALA A 218 13.62 -12.72 13.23
C ALA A 218 12.31 -11.94 13.00
N LYS A 219 11.59 -11.61 14.09
CA LYS A 219 10.57 -10.57 14.12
C LYS A 219 11.19 -9.18 13.84
N CYS A 220 10.61 -8.47 12.88
CA CYS A 220 10.94 -7.08 12.57
C CYS A 220 12.32 -6.86 11.90
N ASN A 221 12.88 -7.88 11.23
CA ASN A 221 14.00 -7.72 10.30
C ASN A 221 13.49 -7.33 8.90
N PRO A 222 13.74 -6.09 8.40
CA PRO A 222 13.17 -5.62 7.14
C PRO A 222 13.53 -6.48 5.93
N CYS A 223 14.74 -7.05 5.87
CA CYS A 223 15.12 -7.92 4.76
C CYS A 223 14.32 -9.23 4.78
N LEU A 224 14.12 -9.81 5.97
CA LEU A 224 13.34 -11.04 6.12
C LEU A 224 11.84 -10.79 5.93
N GLU A 225 11.34 -9.61 6.29
CA GLU A 225 9.95 -9.21 6.01
C GLU A 225 9.68 -9.07 4.52
N TYR A 226 10.62 -8.48 3.75
CA TYR A 226 10.49 -8.45 2.29
C TYR A 226 10.50 -9.87 1.72
N ILE A 227 11.36 -10.76 2.21
CA ILE A 227 11.39 -12.14 1.74
C ILE A 227 10.06 -12.84 2.05
N LYS A 228 9.56 -12.71 3.29
CA LYS A 228 8.31 -13.30 3.76
C LYS A 228 7.09 -12.81 3.01
N TYR A 229 6.92 -11.49 2.88
CA TYR A 229 5.67 -10.90 2.42
C TYR A 229 5.68 -10.53 0.93
N ILE A 230 6.86 -10.48 0.29
CA ILE A 230 7.00 -10.05 -1.10
C ILE A 230 7.61 -11.16 -1.96
N ILE A 231 8.81 -11.65 -1.61
CA ILE A 231 9.57 -12.54 -2.49
C ILE A 231 8.97 -13.95 -2.54
N LEU A 232 8.73 -14.58 -1.38
CA LEU A 232 8.15 -15.93 -1.31
C LEU A 232 6.74 -15.99 -1.92
N PRO A 233 5.81 -15.05 -1.65
CA PRO A 233 4.50 -15.06 -2.30
C PRO A 233 4.56 -14.82 -3.81
N TRP A 234 5.59 -14.12 -4.30
CA TRP A 234 5.73 -13.82 -5.72
C TRP A 234 6.37 -14.94 -6.53
N PHE A 235 7.50 -15.47 -6.07
CA PHE A 235 8.26 -16.49 -6.78
C PHE A 235 7.97 -17.92 -6.31
N GLY A 236 7.33 -18.09 -5.15
CA GLY A 236 7.13 -19.38 -4.48
C GLY A 236 8.39 -19.95 -3.83
N LYS A 237 9.54 -19.26 -3.96
CA LYS A 237 10.85 -19.68 -3.45
C LYS A 237 11.79 -18.48 -3.31
N PHE A 238 12.84 -18.64 -2.51
CA PHE A 238 13.94 -17.69 -2.39
C PHE A 238 15.28 -18.40 -2.55
N GLU A 239 16.13 -17.93 -3.47
CA GLU A 239 17.40 -18.58 -3.81
C GLU A 239 18.58 -17.70 -3.41
N VAL A 240 19.47 -18.24 -2.57
CA VAL A 240 20.66 -17.55 -2.06
C VAL A 240 21.92 -18.26 -2.54
N LEU A 241 22.83 -17.50 -3.13
CA LEU A 241 24.19 -17.96 -3.43
C LEU A 241 25.07 -17.69 -2.21
N GLN A 242 25.64 -18.73 -1.60
CA GLN A 242 26.47 -18.58 -0.41
C GLN A 242 27.92 -18.34 -0.79
N THR A 243 28.58 -17.38 -0.12
CA THR A 243 29.97 -17.00 -0.42
C THR A 243 31.02 -17.86 0.29
N VAL A 244 30.62 -18.66 1.28
CA VAL A 244 31.55 -19.57 1.99
C VAL A 244 31.80 -20.82 1.13
N GLU A 245 33.08 -21.20 1.06
CA GLU A 245 33.69 -22.16 0.13
C GLU A 245 32.80 -23.35 -0.28
N ASN A 246 32.40 -23.39 -1.56
CA ASN A 246 31.73 -24.49 -2.28
C ASN A 246 30.31 -24.89 -1.85
N SER A 247 29.57 -24.05 -1.13
CA SER A 247 28.12 -24.24 -0.97
C SER A 247 27.36 -23.56 -2.12
N GLY A 248 26.82 -24.36 -3.05
CA GLY A 248 26.02 -23.90 -4.19
C GLY A 248 24.76 -23.11 -3.82
N ILE A 249 23.89 -22.89 -4.81
CA ILE A 249 22.62 -22.16 -4.59
C ILE A 249 21.76 -22.92 -3.57
N LYS A 250 21.43 -22.27 -2.45
CA LYS A 250 20.46 -22.78 -1.48
C LYS A 250 19.08 -22.18 -1.77
N THR A 251 18.06 -23.04 -1.84
CA THR A 251 16.68 -22.64 -2.11
C THR A 251 15.84 -22.81 -0.86
N PHE A 252 15.09 -21.76 -0.50
CA PHE A 252 14.16 -21.72 0.62
C PHE A 252 12.73 -21.65 0.10
N MET A 253 11.85 -22.52 0.59
CA MET A 253 10.43 -22.53 0.20
C MET A 253 9.53 -21.88 1.25
N CYS A 254 10.01 -21.74 2.49
CA CYS A 254 9.26 -21.16 3.59
C CYS A 254 10.16 -20.33 4.53
N MET A 255 9.53 -19.57 5.42
CA MET A 255 10.26 -18.70 6.35
C MET A 255 10.87 -19.46 7.52
N GLU A 256 10.33 -20.63 7.87
CA GLU A 256 10.81 -21.45 8.98
C GLU A 256 12.24 -21.95 8.71
N GLU A 257 12.49 -22.50 7.51
CA GLU A 257 13.82 -22.94 7.08
C GLU A 257 14.80 -21.78 7.00
N LEU A 258 14.36 -20.66 6.41
CA LEU A 258 15.19 -19.48 6.23
C LEU A 258 15.57 -18.83 7.56
N ALA A 259 14.60 -18.70 8.48
CA ALA A 259 14.83 -18.13 9.80
C ALA A 259 15.77 -19.01 10.63
N ALA A 260 15.58 -20.34 10.62
CA ALA A 260 16.46 -21.27 11.33
C ALA A 260 17.92 -21.17 10.85
N ASP A 261 18.15 -21.09 9.54
CA ASP A 261 19.48 -20.92 8.97
C ASP A 261 20.09 -19.56 9.26
N TYR A 262 19.27 -18.50 9.26
CA TYR A 262 19.71 -17.14 9.57
C TYR A 262 20.08 -16.99 11.06
N GLU A 263 19.27 -17.57 11.96
CA GLU A 263 19.47 -17.52 13.41
C GLU A 263 20.64 -18.41 13.87
N SER A 264 20.86 -19.55 13.21
CA SER A 264 22.01 -20.43 13.47
C SER A 264 23.34 -19.90 12.94
N GLY A 265 23.31 -18.84 12.11
CA GLY A 265 24.50 -18.29 11.44
C GLY A 265 24.95 -19.08 10.21
N ALA A 266 24.23 -20.14 9.82
CA ALA A 266 24.49 -20.91 8.61
C ALA A 266 24.22 -20.09 7.33
N LEU A 267 23.38 -19.06 7.41
CA LEU A 267 23.07 -18.15 6.32
C LEU A 267 23.60 -16.74 6.62
N HIS A 268 24.62 -16.31 5.86
CA HIS A 268 25.27 -15.04 6.11
C HIS A 268 24.40 -13.84 5.66
N PRO A 269 24.29 -12.75 6.46
CA PRO A 269 23.45 -11.60 6.11
C PRO A 269 23.79 -10.90 4.79
N ILE A 270 25.05 -10.93 4.35
CA ILE A 270 25.46 -10.34 3.07
C ILE A 270 24.83 -11.10 1.90
N ASP A 271 24.87 -12.44 1.95
CA ASP A 271 24.35 -13.30 0.89
C ASP A 271 22.83 -13.13 0.77
N VAL A 272 22.13 -13.03 1.91
CA VAL A 272 20.69 -12.72 1.96
C VAL A 272 20.37 -11.37 1.31
N LYS A 273 21.14 -10.32 1.62
CA LYS A 273 20.93 -9.00 1.03
C LYS A 273 21.15 -9.00 -0.48
N GLN A 274 22.20 -9.68 -0.96
CA GLN A 274 22.49 -9.79 -2.39
C GLN A 274 21.40 -10.55 -3.14
N ALA A 275 20.95 -11.68 -2.59
CA ALA A 275 19.85 -12.47 -3.14
C ALA A 275 18.54 -11.67 -3.16
N LEU A 276 18.24 -10.92 -2.09
CA LEU A 276 17.06 -10.06 -2.02
C LEU A 276 17.09 -8.95 -3.08
N VAL A 277 18.23 -8.26 -3.25
CA VAL A 277 18.39 -7.22 -4.29
C VAL A 277 18.20 -7.82 -5.69
N LYS A 278 18.76 -8.99 -5.95
CA LYS A 278 18.59 -9.70 -7.22
C LYS A 278 17.10 -10.01 -7.48
N ALA A 279 16.41 -10.57 -6.50
CA ALA A 279 14.99 -10.91 -6.61
C ALA A 279 14.12 -9.66 -6.87
N ILE A 280 14.31 -8.58 -6.10
CA ILE A 280 13.59 -7.31 -6.31
C ILE A 280 13.84 -6.76 -7.72
N ASN A 281 15.09 -6.79 -8.21
CA ASN A 281 15.41 -6.32 -9.55
C ASN A 281 14.72 -7.13 -10.65
N MET A 282 14.57 -8.44 -10.47
CA MET A 282 13.81 -9.28 -11.40
C MET A 282 12.33 -8.90 -11.40
N MET A 283 11.74 -8.60 -10.24
CA MET A 283 10.33 -8.16 -10.14
C MET A 283 10.09 -6.79 -10.76
N LEU A 284 11.08 -5.90 -10.72
CA LEU A 284 11.00 -4.56 -11.31
C LEU A 284 11.34 -4.53 -12.80
N GLN A 285 11.88 -5.61 -13.36
CA GLN A 285 12.30 -5.65 -14.76
C GLN A 285 11.13 -5.40 -15.74
N PRO A 286 9.94 -6.02 -15.57
CA PRO A 286 8.78 -5.71 -16.42
C PRO A 286 8.37 -4.23 -16.42
N VAL A 287 8.54 -3.55 -15.28
CA VAL A 287 8.31 -2.10 -15.17
C VAL A 287 9.31 -1.33 -16.03
N ARG A 288 10.60 -1.67 -15.96
CA ARG A 288 11.63 -1.02 -16.77
C ARG A 288 11.36 -1.20 -18.25
N ASP A 289 11.02 -2.42 -18.65
CA ASP A 289 10.76 -2.77 -20.04
C ASP A 289 9.52 -2.01 -20.56
N HIS A 290 8.43 -1.98 -19.79
CA HIS A 290 7.20 -1.26 -20.13
C HIS A 290 7.44 0.23 -20.37
N PHE A 291 8.14 0.91 -19.46
CA PHE A 291 8.49 2.32 -19.60
C PHE A 291 9.55 2.62 -20.65
N SER A 292 10.15 1.59 -21.26
CA SER A 292 11.06 1.69 -22.40
C SER A 292 10.38 1.39 -23.73
N SER A 293 9.26 0.65 -23.74
CA SER A 293 8.59 0.22 -24.98
C SER A 293 7.23 0.87 -25.22
N ASN A 294 6.50 1.28 -24.17
CA ASN A 294 5.16 1.86 -24.28
C ASN A 294 5.20 3.39 -24.33
N ASP A 295 4.56 3.99 -25.33
CA ASP A 295 4.68 5.43 -25.58
C ASP A 295 3.95 6.29 -24.54
N GLU A 296 2.75 5.91 -24.11
CA GLU A 296 2.02 6.59 -23.03
C GLU A 296 2.82 6.55 -21.71
N ALA A 297 3.42 5.40 -21.38
CA ALA A 297 4.26 5.26 -20.19
C ALA A 297 5.53 6.13 -20.28
N LYS A 298 6.16 6.23 -21.47
CA LYS A 298 7.31 7.13 -21.69
C LYS A 298 6.92 8.59 -21.47
N GLU A 299 5.82 9.03 -22.08
CA GLU A 299 5.31 10.40 -21.94
C GLU A 299 5.03 10.73 -20.47
N LEU A 300 4.41 9.81 -19.72
CA LEU A 300 4.16 9.99 -18.29
C LEU A 300 5.46 10.05 -17.48
N LYS A 301 6.47 9.26 -17.83
CA LYS A 301 7.79 9.30 -17.19
C LYS A 301 8.51 10.62 -17.47
N GLU A 302 8.46 11.13 -18.69
CA GLU A 302 9.03 12.43 -19.06
C GLU A 302 8.29 13.57 -18.34
N ALA A 303 6.96 13.53 -18.32
CA ALA A 303 6.15 14.48 -17.55
C ALA A 303 6.54 14.44 -16.05
N MET A 304 6.79 13.26 -15.50
CA MET A 304 7.22 13.13 -14.11
C MET A 304 8.61 13.70 -13.85
N GLN A 305 9.54 13.54 -14.79
CA GLN A 305 10.85 14.17 -14.73
C GLN A 305 10.73 15.69 -14.77
N CYS A 306 9.95 16.25 -15.70
CA CYS A 306 9.66 17.69 -15.79
C CYS A 306 9.07 18.27 -14.50
N LEU A 307 8.11 17.55 -13.90
CA LEU A 307 7.51 17.94 -12.62
C LEU A 307 8.51 17.95 -11.47
N SER A 308 9.52 17.07 -11.50
CA SER A 308 10.60 17.04 -10.50
C SER A 308 11.69 18.10 -10.73
N THR A 309 11.88 18.58 -11.97
CA THR A 309 12.95 19.52 -12.35
C THR A 309 12.54 20.99 -12.35
N ASN A 310 11.24 21.31 -12.31
CA ASN A 310 10.73 22.70 -12.29
C ASN A 310 10.92 23.41 -10.94
N LYS A 311 12.07 23.18 -10.29
CA LYS A 311 12.46 23.75 -9.00
C LYS A 311 13.89 24.25 -9.02
N ILE A 312 14.02 25.53 -9.32
CA ILE A 312 14.99 26.42 -8.68
C ILE A 312 14.17 27.35 -7.80
#